data_AF-A0A1W1X5S3-F1
#
_entry.id   AF-A0A1W1X5S3-F1
#
_cell.length_a   1.000
_cell.length_b   1.000
_cell.length_c   1.000
_cell.angle_alpha   90.00
_cell.angle_beta   90.00
_cell.angle_gamma   90.00
#
_symmetry.space_group_name_H-M   'P 1'
#
loop_
_entity.id
_entity.type
_entity.pdbx_description
1 polymer ?
#
loop_
_entity_poly.entity_id
_entity_poly.type
_entity_poly.pdbx_seq_one_letter_code
_entity_poly.pdbx_strand_id
1 'polypeptide(L)'
;MKKEDIVKLWKAIQTEKVKGTVKFRYSLLKIENDIKNEIEALEGVEKDINDILEPFYAERGELIKSIGIFDESKNTYVINPKETEKVTEFNEKIKPIQEKYKTEIEEYENKYREYIEVLKEELDTEFKFKEISLNNCPDSLETESLEIFMKFKIIK
;
A
#
# COMPACT_ATOMS: atom_id res chain seq x y z
N MET A 1 -1.61 2.66 20.71
CA MET A 1 -1.03 2.13 19.46
C MET A 1 -1.98 2.53 18.37
N LYS A 2 -1.48 3.17 17.31
CA LYS A 2 -2.35 3.68 16.26
C LYS A 2 -2.64 2.62 15.20
N LYS A 3 -3.72 2.80 14.45
CA LYS A 3 -4.05 1.93 13.29
C LYS A 3 -2.91 1.90 12.26
N GLU A 4 -2.25 3.04 12.02
CA GLU A 4 -1.04 3.10 11.17
C GLU A 4 0.12 2.23 11.67
N ASP A 5 0.24 2.02 12.99
CA ASP A 5 1.29 1.18 13.55
C ASP A 5 1.03 -0.29 13.16
N ILE A 6 -0.23 -0.75 13.18
CA ILE A 6 -0.61 -2.11 12.78
C ILE A 6 -0.37 -2.34 11.29
N VAL A 7 -0.64 -1.35 10.44
CA VAL A 7 -0.29 -1.42 9.01
C VAL A 7 1.22 -1.58 8.81
N LYS A 8 2.04 -0.82 9.57
CA LYS A 8 3.52 -0.96 9.53
C LYS A 8 3.97 -2.35 10.01
N LEU A 9 3.36 -2.86 11.09
CA LEU A 9 3.64 -4.19 11.59
C LEU A 9 3.29 -5.28 10.57
N TRP A 10 2.11 -5.19 9.94
CA TRP A 10 1.69 -6.10 8.88
C TRP A 10 2.70 -6.13 7.73
N LYS A 11 3.12 -4.97 7.22
CA LYS A 11 4.12 -4.87 6.16
C LYS A 11 5.45 -5.54 6.55
N ALA A 12 5.95 -5.26 7.75
CA ALA A 12 7.15 -5.92 8.27
C ALA A 12 7.00 -7.46 8.34
N ILE A 13 5.83 -7.95 8.78
CA ILE A 13 5.53 -9.39 8.79
C ILE A 13 5.54 -9.97 7.38
N GLN A 14 4.88 -9.33 6.41
CA GLN A 14 4.84 -9.82 5.02
C GLN A 14 6.24 -9.92 4.42
N THR A 15 7.11 -8.94 4.66
CA THR A 15 8.51 -8.95 4.23
C THR A 15 9.31 -10.10 4.83
N GLU A 16 9.09 -10.40 6.12
CA GLU A 16 9.98 -11.28 6.89
C GLU A 16 9.47 -12.72 7.09
N LYS A 17 8.16 -12.98 6.94
CA LYS A 17 7.54 -14.30 7.26
C LYS A 17 8.00 -15.48 6.40
N VAL A 18 8.69 -15.19 5.29
CA VAL A 18 9.30 -16.19 4.41
C VAL A 18 10.73 -16.53 4.78
N LYS A 19 11.36 -15.75 5.68
CA LYS A 19 12.77 -15.88 6.07
C LYS A 19 12.94 -16.64 7.40
N GLY A 20 14.16 -17.10 7.67
CA GLY A 20 14.57 -17.62 8.98
C GLY A 20 14.00 -18.98 9.40
N THR A 21 14.05 -19.25 10.71
CA THR A 21 13.73 -20.55 11.29
C THR A 21 12.22 -20.84 11.29
N VAL A 22 11.85 -22.12 11.37
CA VAL A 22 10.43 -22.54 11.50
C VAL A 22 9.74 -21.85 12.69
N LYS A 23 10.45 -21.68 13.82
CA LYS A 23 9.91 -21.01 15.01
C LYS A 23 9.65 -19.53 14.79
N PHE A 24 10.56 -18.85 14.10
CA PHE A 24 10.43 -17.44 13.75
C PHE A 24 9.22 -17.24 12.83
N ARG A 25 9.18 -17.99 11.72
CA ARG A 25 8.09 -17.95 10.74
C ARG A 25 6.73 -18.26 11.40
N TYR A 26 6.64 -19.32 12.20
CA TYR A 26 5.42 -19.67 12.92
C TYR A 26 4.94 -18.53 13.84
N SER A 27 5.86 -17.87 14.53
CA SER A 27 5.51 -16.78 15.45
C SER A 27 5.03 -15.55 14.69
N LEU A 28 5.66 -15.19 13.56
CA LEU A 28 5.18 -14.12 12.68
C LEU A 28 3.80 -14.43 12.09
N LEU A 29 3.57 -15.67 11.62
CA LEU A 29 2.25 -16.10 11.12
C LEU A 29 1.16 -16.04 12.21
N LYS A 30 1.52 -16.31 13.48
CA LYS A 30 0.56 -16.20 14.57
C LYS A 30 0.18 -14.74 14.85
N ILE A 31 1.17 -13.84 14.84
CA ILE A 31 0.96 -12.40 14.98
C ILE A 31 0.15 -11.86 13.80
N GLU A 32 0.46 -12.30 12.58
CA GLU A 32 -0.29 -12.01 11.35
C GLU A 32 -1.78 -12.31 11.56
N ASN A 33 -2.08 -13.50 12.05
CA ASN A 33 -3.45 -13.92 12.31
C ASN A 33 -4.12 -13.11 13.42
N ASP A 34 -3.37 -12.63 14.41
CA ASP A 34 -3.94 -11.84 15.51
C ASP A 34 -4.37 -10.44 15.00
N ILE A 35 -3.64 -9.84 14.05
CA ILE A 35 -3.96 -8.50 13.49
C ILE A 35 -4.79 -8.54 12.20
N LYS A 36 -5.09 -9.73 11.69
CA LYS A 36 -5.66 -9.93 10.35
C LYS A 36 -6.96 -9.16 10.11
N ASN A 37 -7.91 -9.23 11.03
CA ASN A 37 -9.22 -8.59 10.84
C ASN A 37 -9.11 -7.06 10.77
N GLU A 38 -8.20 -6.47 11.53
CA GLU A 38 -7.97 -5.01 11.50
C GLU A 38 -7.41 -4.59 10.13
N ILE A 39 -6.44 -5.36 9.61
CA ILE A 39 -5.86 -5.11 8.29
C ILE A 39 -6.90 -5.31 7.18
N GLU A 40 -7.70 -6.37 7.22
CA GLU A 40 -8.73 -6.61 6.21
C GLU A 40 -9.78 -5.49 6.19
N ALA A 41 -10.13 -4.93 7.34
CA ALA A 41 -11.05 -3.79 7.41
C ALA A 41 -10.43 -2.53 6.78
N LEU A 42 -9.17 -2.21 7.12
CA LEU A 42 -8.46 -1.04 6.56
C LEU A 42 -8.23 -1.18 5.05
N GLU A 43 -7.78 -2.35 4.59
CA GLU A 43 -7.58 -2.65 3.16
C GLU A 43 -8.90 -2.62 2.39
N GLY A 44 -10.01 -3.06 3.01
CA GLY A 44 -11.34 -2.96 2.42
C GLY A 44 -11.75 -1.50 2.16
N VAL A 45 -11.59 -0.64 3.16
CA VAL A 45 -11.89 0.80 3.02
C VAL A 45 -10.97 1.46 1.99
N GLU A 46 -9.66 1.18 2.03
CA GLU A 46 -8.70 1.73 1.06
C GLU A 46 -9.02 1.28 -0.37
N LYS A 47 -9.41 0.02 -0.54
CA LYS A 47 -9.85 -0.49 -1.85
C LYS A 47 -11.09 0.25 -2.34
N ASP A 48 -12.14 0.36 -1.51
CA ASP A 48 -13.38 1.05 -1.90
C ASP A 48 -13.12 2.51 -2.30
N ILE A 49 -12.13 3.17 -1.66
CA ILE A 49 -11.68 4.51 -2.04
C ILE A 49 -10.98 4.50 -3.40
N ASN A 50 -10.04 3.58 -3.61
CA ASN A 50 -9.31 3.46 -4.89
C ASN A 50 -10.23 3.13 -6.07
N ASP A 51 -11.27 2.32 -5.84
CA ASP A 51 -12.24 1.90 -6.85
C ASP A 51 -13.04 3.10 -7.43
N ILE A 52 -13.12 4.22 -6.71
CA ILE A 52 -13.74 5.49 -7.20
C ILE A 52 -13.04 6.00 -8.46
N LEU A 53 -11.70 5.84 -8.55
CA LEU A 53 -10.90 6.33 -9.66
C LEU A 53 -10.69 5.31 -10.78
N GLU A 54 -11.18 4.06 -10.65
CA GLU A 54 -11.02 3.04 -11.69
C GLU A 54 -11.49 3.52 -13.08
N PRO A 55 -12.68 4.15 -13.23
CA PRO A 55 -13.12 4.65 -14.53
C PRO A 55 -12.19 5.71 -15.13
N PHE A 56 -11.70 6.63 -14.28
CA PHE A 56 -10.73 7.65 -14.70
C PHE A 56 -9.42 7.02 -15.16
N TYR A 57 -8.89 6.05 -14.40
CA TYR A 57 -7.65 5.37 -14.75
C TYR A 57 -7.78 4.51 -16.01
N ALA A 58 -8.92 3.90 -16.25
CA ALA A 58 -9.20 3.17 -17.49
C ALA A 58 -9.14 4.10 -18.72
N GLU A 59 -9.84 5.24 -18.67
CA GLU A 59 -9.86 6.18 -19.80
C GLU A 59 -8.51 6.87 -20.01
N ARG A 60 -7.81 7.21 -18.91
CA ARG A 60 -6.42 7.70 -18.96
C ARG A 60 -5.49 6.64 -19.58
N GLY A 61 -5.67 5.38 -19.23
CA GLY A 61 -4.88 4.26 -19.75
C GLY A 61 -5.06 4.10 -21.26
N GLU A 62 -6.30 4.16 -21.75
CA GLU A 62 -6.59 4.12 -23.19
C GLU A 62 -6.02 5.33 -23.93
N LEU A 63 -6.07 6.53 -23.32
CA LEU A 63 -5.39 7.70 -23.89
C LEU A 63 -3.88 7.45 -24.00
N ILE A 64 -3.21 6.99 -22.94
CA ILE A 64 -1.77 6.69 -22.94
C ILE A 64 -1.44 5.62 -23.98
N LYS A 65 -2.27 4.60 -24.15
CA LYS A 65 -2.09 3.56 -25.17
C LYS A 65 -2.23 4.10 -26.58
N SER A 66 -3.12 5.06 -26.81
CA SER A 66 -3.38 5.63 -28.14
C SER A 66 -2.26 6.53 -28.67
N ILE A 67 -1.54 7.23 -27.78
CA ILE A 67 -0.49 8.19 -28.17
C ILE A 67 0.91 7.78 -27.68
N GLY A 68 1.00 6.95 -26.65
CA GLY A 68 2.27 6.56 -26.04
C GLY A 68 3.06 5.56 -26.87
N ILE A 69 4.20 5.18 -26.32
CA ILE A 69 5.04 4.10 -26.84
C ILE A 69 5.00 2.92 -25.87
N PHE A 70 5.11 1.72 -26.40
CA PHE A 70 5.21 0.52 -25.57
C PHE A 70 6.61 0.41 -24.97
N ASP A 71 6.70 0.34 -23.64
CA ASP A 71 7.92 0.10 -22.88
C ASP A 71 8.01 -1.40 -22.54
N GLU A 72 8.85 -2.13 -23.28
CA GLU A 72 9.05 -3.58 -23.07
C GLU A 72 9.61 -3.91 -21.68
N SER A 73 10.40 -3.00 -21.07
CA SER A 73 11.01 -3.24 -19.75
C SER A 73 9.98 -3.23 -18.63
N LYS A 74 8.89 -2.48 -18.82
CA LYS A 74 7.79 -2.33 -17.87
C LYS A 74 6.51 -3.02 -18.32
N ASN A 75 6.52 -3.60 -19.52
CA ASN A 75 5.37 -4.22 -20.16
C ASN A 75 4.12 -3.31 -20.15
N THR A 76 4.29 -2.03 -20.48
CA THR A 76 3.22 -1.02 -20.42
C THR A 76 3.42 0.11 -21.42
N TYR A 77 2.37 0.87 -21.72
CA TYR A 77 2.46 2.08 -22.55
C TYR A 77 2.86 3.28 -21.70
N VAL A 78 3.77 4.10 -22.21
CA VAL A 78 4.25 5.32 -21.54
C VAL A 78 4.31 6.50 -22.50
N ILE A 79 4.16 7.71 -21.96
CA ILE A 79 4.45 8.94 -22.72
C ILE A 79 5.94 9.23 -22.57
N ASN A 80 6.68 9.18 -23.69
CA ASN A 80 8.09 9.53 -23.69
C ASN A 80 8.25 11.04 -23.47
N PRO A 81 8.89 11.49 -22.37
CA PRO A 81 9.02 12.92 -22.09
C PRO A 81 9.91 13.67 -23.11
N LYS A 82 10.68 12.96 -23.94
CA LYS A 82 11.48 13.55 -25.01
C LYS A 82 10.66 13.84 -26.28
N GLU A 83 9.45 13.31 -26.39
CA GLU A 83 8.54 13.52 -27.52
C GLU A 83 7.59 14.67 -27.19
N THR A 84 8.09 15.90 -27.27
CA THR A 84 7.37 17.12 -26.85
C THR A 84 5.99 17.27 -27.50
N GLU A 85 5.82 16.85 -28.75
CA GLU A 85 4.54 16.85 -29.46
C GLU A 85 3.52 15.93 -28.77
N LYS A 86 3.93 14.70 -28.43
CA LYS A 86 3.05 13.73 -27.77
C LYS A 86 2.74 14.10 -26.32
N VAL A 87 3.70 14.72 -25.62
CA VAL A 87 3.46 15.29 -24.29
C VAL A 87 2.43 16.40 -24.36
N THR A 88 2.55 17.30 -25.35
CA THR A 88 1.57 18.37 -25.58
C THR A 88 0.19 17.80 -25.89
N GLU A 89 0.12 16.83 -26.81
CA GLU A 89 -1.13 16.15 -27.17
C GLU A 89 -1.78 15.45 -25.97
N PHE A 90 -1.00 14.75 -25.14
CA PHE A 90 -1.50 14.15 -23.91
C PHE A 90 -2.10 15.20 -22.97
N ASN A 91 -1.37 16.29 -22.73
CA ASN A 91 -1.77 17.36 -21.82
C ASN A 91 -3.04 18.09 -22.30
N GLU A 92 -3.26 18.18 -23.62
CA GLU A 92 -4.49 18.74 -24.18
C GLU A 92 -5.67 17.77 -24.03
N LYS A 93 -5.45 16.48 -24.33
CA LYS A 93 -6.50 15.46 -24.31
C LYS A 93 -6.87 14.97 -22.92
N ILE A 94 -5.98 15.05 -21.94
CA ILE A 94 -6.27 14.63 -20.56
C ILE A 94 -7.17 15.63 -19.82
N LYS A 95 -7.12 16.93 -20.17
CA LYS A 95 -7.96 17.97 -19.55
C LYS A 95 -9.45 17.68 -19.60
N PRO A 96 -10.06 17.36 -20.76
CA PRO A 96 -11.49 17.03 -20.80
C PRO A 96 -11.82 15.73 -20.03
N ILE A 97 -10.89 14.76 -19.98
CA ILE A 97 -11.07 13.55 -19.16
C ILE A 97 -11.07 13.92 -17.67
N GLN A 98 -10.15 14.78 -17.23
CA GLN A 98 -10.11 15.27 -15.85
C GLN A 98 -11.38 16.05 -15.48
N GLU A 99 -11.87 16.91 -16.37
CA GLU A 99 -13.13 17.64 -16.12
C GLU A 99 -14.33 16.70 -16.05
N LYS A 100 -14.36 15.67 -16.91
CA LYS A 100 -15.42 14.63 -16.90
C LYS A 100 -15.48 13.89 -15.56
N TYR A 101 -14.33 13.58 -14.95
CA TYR A 101 -14.23 12.82 -13.69
C TYR A 101 -13.93 13.70 -12.47
N LYS A 102 -14.20 15.01 -12.56
CA LYS A 102 -13.84 15.97 -11.51
C LYS A 102 -14.50 15.62 -10.17
N THR A 103 -15.76 15.22 -10.19
CA THR A 103 -16.51 14.87 -8.97
C THR A 103 -15.94 13.62 -8.30
N GLU A 104 -15.58 12.60 -9.07
CA GLU A 104 -14.96 11.37 -8.58
C GLU A 104 -13.56 11.64 -8.00
N ILE A 105 -12.78 12.53 -8.63
CA ILE A 105 -11.48 12.97 -8.13
C ILE A 105 -11.64 13.70 -6.78
N GLU A 106 -12.58 14.64 -6.69
CA GLU A 106 -12.87 15.35 -5.43
C GLU A 106 -13.39 14.40 -4.34
N GLU A 107 -14.23 13.43 -4.68
CA GLU A 107 -14.73 12.42 -3.75
C GLU A 107 -13.59 11.52 -3.24
N TYR A 108 -12.73 11.04 -4.13
CA TYR A 108 -11.54 10.26 -3.78
C TYR A 108 -10.65 11.04 -2.81
N GLU A 109 -10.33 12.30 -3.11
CA GLU A 109 -9.47 13.13 -2.25
C GLU A 109 -10.05 13.33 -0.84
N ASN A 110 -11.37 13.55 -0.76
CA ASN A 110 -12.07 13.72 0.51
C ASN A 110 -12.06 12.43 1.33
N LYS A 111 -12.44 11.29 0.75
CA LYS A 111 -12.45 10.01 1.46
C LYS A 111 -11.05 9.53 1.82
N TYR A 112 -10.07 9.76 0.96
CA TYR A 112 -8.68 9.41 1.26
C TYR A 112 -8.15 10.24 2.44
N ARG A 113 -8.52 11.53 2.52
CA ARG A 113 -8.19 12.35 3.70
C ARG A 113 -8.82 11.81 4.98
N GLU A 114 -10.09 11.41 4.91
CA GLU A 114 -10.79 10.78 6.03
C GLU A 114 -10.10 9.47 6.45
N TYR A 115 -9.72 8.61 5.51
CA TYR A 115 -8.96 7.38 5.77
C TYR A 115 -7.62 7.66 6.46
N ILE A 116 -6.89 8.71 6.06
CA ILE A 116 -5.65 9.12 6.75
C ILE A 116 -5.92 9.54 8.20
N GLU A 117 -7.05 10.18 8.50
CA GLU A 117 -7.43 10.49 9.87
C GLU A 117 -7.78 9.22 10.66
N VAL A 118 -8.51 8.27 10.06
CA VAL A 118 -8.78 6.96 10.66
C VAL A 118 -7.47 6.26 11.02
N LEU A 119 -6.47 6.24 10.13
CA LEU A 119 -5.18 5.61 10.41
C LEU A 119 -4.44 6.21 11.62
N LYS A 120 -4.71 7.48 11.96
CA LYS A 120 -4.11 8.17 13.12
C LYS A 120 -4.82 7.87 14.44
N GLU A 121 -6.00 7.28 14.39
CA GLU A 121 -6.77 6.89 15.57
C GLU A 121 -6.06 5.76 16.34
N GLU A 122 -6.37 5.68 17.63
CA GLU A 122 -5.97 4.55 18.47
C GLU A 122 -6.73 3.29 18.06
N LEU A 123 -6.11 2.13 18.28
CA LEU A 123 -6.79 0.85 18.11
C LEU A 123 -7.83 0.64 19.20
N ASP A 124 -8.98 0.10 18.79
CA ASP A 124 -10.02 -0.30 19.72
C ASP A 124 -9.64 -1.57 20.51
N THR A 125 -8.69 -2.36 19.97
CA THR A 125 -8.24 -3.62 20.57
C THR A 125 -6.79 -3.52 21.07
N GLU A 126 -6.57 -3.96 22.31
CA GLU A 126 -5.22 -4.13 22.84
C GLU A 126 -4.62 -5.46 22.36
N PHE A 127 -3.60 -5.39 21.51
CA PHE A 127 -2.86 -6.57 21.09
C PHE A 127 -1.73 -6.92 22.06
N LYS A 128 -1.65 -8.20 22.41
CA LYS A 128 -0.52 -8.77 23.15
C LYS A 128 0.17 -9.81 22.29
N PHE A 129 1.27 -9.40 21.66
CA PHE A 129 2.01 -10.25 20.74
C PHE A 129 2.91 -11.24 21.47
N LYS A 130 3.08 -12.40 20.85
CA LYS A 130 4.01 -13.41 21.33
C LYS A 130 5.45 -12.93 21.13
N GLU A 131 6.25 -13.05 22.18
CA GLU A 131 7.68 -12.73 22.14
C GLU A 131 8.48 -13.81 21.40
N ILE A 132 9.48 -13.35 20.65
CA ILE A 132 10.43 -14.12 19.85
C ILE A 132 11.81 -13.75 20.38
N SER A 133 12.58 -14.75 20.82
CA SER A 133 13.97 -14.53 21.20
C SER A 133 14.81 -14.14 19.98
N LEU A 134 15.69 -13.16 20.16
CA LEU A 134 16.66 -12.70 19.16
C LEU A 134 17.44 -13.86 18.50
N ASN A 135 17.78 -14.89 19.28
CA ASN A 135 18.47 -16.10 18.79
C ASN A 135 17.70 -16.92 17.74
N ASN A 136 16.39 -16.71 17.63
CA ASN A 136 15.57 -17.36 16.60
C ASN A 136 15.42 -16.51 15.33
N CYS A 137 15.85 -15.25 15.36
CA CYS A 137 15.75 -14.32 14.24
C CYS A 137 16.80 -14.67 13.17
N PRO A 138 16.46 -14.54 11.87
CA PRO A 138 17.44 -14.71 10.81
C PRO A 138 18.44 -13.55 10.77
N ASP A 139 19.70 -13.84 10.40
CA ASP A 139 20.71 -12.83 10.13
C ASP A 139 20.32 -11.88 8.98
N SER A 140 19.42 -12.33 8.10
CA SER A 140 18.89 -11.58 6.95
C SER A 140 17.70 -10.68 7.29
N LEU A 141 17.39 -10.47 8.57
CA LEU A 141 16.30 -9.61 9.01
C LEU A 141 16.62 -8.15 8.68
N GLU A 142 15.70 -7.44 8.03
CA GLU A 142 15.93 -6.04 7.67
C GLU A 142 15.86 -5.13 8.89
N THR A 143 16.70 -4.10 8.91
CA THR A 143 16.79 -3.14 10.03
C THR A 143 15.44 -2.49 10.34
N GLU A 144 14.70 -2.07 9.32
CA GLU A 144 13.38 -1.45 9.49
C GLU A 144 12.38 -2.44 10.13
N SER A 145 12.35 -3.69 9.66
CA SER A 145 11.53 -4.75 10.25
C SER A 145 11.90 -5.02 11.71
N LEU A 146 13.20 -5.06 12.03
CA LEU A 146 13.68 -5.25 13.40
C LEU A 146 13.25 -4.11 14.33
N GLU A 147 13.41 -2.85 13.90
CA GLU A 147 12.98 -1.68 14.69
C GLU A 147 11.48 -1.71 14.98
N ILE A 148 10.67 -2.09 13.98
CA ILE A 148 9.24 -2.31 14.15
C ILE A 148 9.00 -3.42 15.18
N PHE A 149 9.55 -4.62 14.98
CA PHE A 149 9.33 -5.74 15.90
C PHE A 149 9.77 -5.44 17.34
N MET A 150 10.86 -4.67 17.54
CA MET A 150 11.29 -4.21 18.86
C MET A 150 10.33 -3.20 19.48
N LYS A 151 9.84 -2.21 18.71
CA LYS A 151 8.81 -1.25 19.16
C LYS A 151 7.57 -1.96 19.67
N PHE A 152 7.18 -3.04 18.99
CA PHE A 152 6.03 -3.88 19.35
C PHE A 152 6.34 -4.94 20.42
N LYS A 153 7.57 -4.99 20.94
CA LYS A 153 8.04 -6.00 21.92
C LYS A 153 7.89 -7.44 21.42
N ILE A 154 7.88 -7.64 20.11
CA ILE A 154 7.84 -8.97 19.48
C ILE A 154 9.21 -9.61 19.56
N ILE A 155 10.29 -8.85 19.36
CA ILE A 155 11.66 -9.37 19.48
C ILE A 155 12.31 -8.83 20.76
N LYS A 156 12.97 -9.74 21.50
CA LYS A 156 13.82 -9.45 22.66
C LYS A 156 15.07 -10.31 22.69
#